data_AF-A0A919BMF4-F1
#
_entry.id   AF-A0A919BMF4-F1
#
_cell.length_a   1.000
_cell.length_b   1.000
_cell.length_c   1.000
_cell.angle_alpha   90.00
_cell.angle_beta   90.00
_cell.angle_gamma   90.00
#
_symmetry.space_group_name_H-M   'P 1'
#
loop_
_entity.id
_entity.type
_entity.pdbx_description
1 polymer ?
#
loop_
_entity_poly.entity_id
_entity_poly.type
_entity_poly.pdbx_seq_one_letter_code
_entity_poly.pdbx_strand_id
1 'polypeptide(L)'
;MKYIKLFTLYVFLILASIGLFNWFIDPFAMYWSPQIEGVNQKKPQASNRIRVTKPFRLTQVQPQVLIMGNSRTELGLSPEHEVFADKKVYNLSIAGATLHYQIDHILYAIQEVNQLETIILGIDFFDFLVSKETGHHSENQRQYQHRLAPFANWQSQKKYGVEILSLIYSLDALSSSATTLMSQQLVTDNITNLGFNDAQSYVRIMKNEGKIPLFAQKLAFIDNKLQEKSWQLRINNKDHYSPKFDKLKELIVAAKNNGIELKLFINPYHYSYLHKISDNGYFDLYLKWKEMLTVFVNDNQNELLQITDFSGFNEFTLEPENFEAPFNNMKWFWEPAHYNRELGDVILNTIYTNSTDSFGKPLTTDTIDKLLEDEKLALNKSLIMWQNLRRKL
;
A
#
# COMPACT_ATOMS: atom_id res chain seq x y z
N MET A 1 9.18 -51.38 -24.93
CA MET A 1 9.68 -50.03 -25.33
C MET A 1 8.59 -49.08 -25.85
N LYS A 2 7.66 -49.51 -26.71
CA LYS A 2 6.56 -48.64 -27.23
C LYS A 2 5.67 -48.05 -26.12
N TYR A 3 5.30 -48.87 -25.13
CA TYR A 3 4.50 -48.41 -23.97
C TYR A 3 5.18 -47.27 -23.19
N ILE A 4 6.45 -47.43 -22.81
CA ILE A 4 7.20 -46.40 -22.05
C ILE A 4 7.28 -45.11 -22.87
N LYS A 5 7.59 -45.20 -24.17
CA LYS A 5 7.63 -44.01 -25.06
C LYS A 5 6.28 -43.28 -25.11
N LEU A 6 5.18 -44.03 -25.25
CA LEU A 6 3.83 -43.46 -25.27
C LEU A 6 3.44 -42.86 -23.91
N PHE A 7 3.71 -43.57 -22.82
CA PHE A 7 3.43 -43.09 -21.47
C PHE A 7 4.17 -41.78 -21.18
N THR A 8 5.48 -41.73 -21.44
CA THR A 8 6.28 -40.51 -21.25
C THR A 8 5.77 -39.37 -22.15
N LEU A 9 5.41 -39.66 -23.40
CA LEU A 9 4.83 -38.66 -24.30
C LEU A 9 3.52 -38.10 -23.75
N TYR A 10 2.59 -38.96 -23.30
CA TYR A 10 1.30 -38.49 -22.76
C TYR A 10 1.47 -37.70 -21.46
N VAL A 11 2.34 -38.15 -20.55
CA VAL A 11 2.65 -37.39 -19.33
C VAL A 11 3.23 -36.02 -19.68
N PHE A 12 4.17 -35.95 -20.62
CA PHE A 12 4.74 -34.69 -21.09
C PHE A 12 3.67 -33.78 -21.70
N LEU A 13 2.80 -34.31 -22.57
CA LEU A 13 1.73 -33.53 -23.20
C LEU A 13 0.73 -32.99 -22.18
N ILE A 14 0.36 -33.80 -21.16
CA ILE A 14 -0.53 -33.37 -20.08
C ILE A 14 0.12 -32.24 -19.28
N LEU A 15 1.37 -32.42 -18.86
CA LEU A 15 2.09 -31.39 -18.10
C LEU A 15 2.26 -30.11 -18.93
N ALA A 16 2.66 -30.22 -20.19
CA ALA A 16 2.79 -29.08 -21.10
C ALA A 16 1.45 -28.35 -21.28
N SER A 17 0.34 -29.08 -21.40
CA SER A 17 -1.00 -28.50 -21.52
C SER A 17 -1.43 -27.75 -20.25
N ILE A 18 -1.18 -28.33 -19.07
CA ILE A 18 -1.45 -27.65 -17.78
C ILE A 18 -0.59 -26.39 -17.65
N GLY A 19 0.69 -26.48 -17.99
CA GLY A 19 1.61 -25.35 -17.93
C GLY A 19 1.21 -24.22 -18.88
N LEU A 20 0.87 -24.55 -20.13
CA LEU A 20 0.36 -23.59 -21.11
C LEU A 20 -0.96 -22.96 -20.68
N PHE A 21 -1.89 -23.75 -20.14
CA PHE A 21 -3.17 -23.24 -19.65
C PHE A 21 -2.97 -22.25 -18.49
N ASN A 22 -2.19 -22.62 -17.48
CA ASN A 22 -1.94 -21.76 -16.32
C ASN A 22 -1.12 -20.52 -16.69
N TRP A 23 -0.13 -20.65 -17.58
CA TRP A 23 0.59 -19.51 -18.11
C TRP A 23 -0.33 -18.59 -18.92
N PHE A 24 -1.20 -19.12 -19.77
CA PHE A 24 -2.10 -18.31 -20.60
C PHE A 24 -3.16 -17.60 -19.77
N ILE A 25 -3.83 -18.32 -18.86
CA ILE A 25 -4.82 -17.71 -17.97
C ILE A 25 -4.15 -16.75 -16.99
N ASP A 26 -2.91 -17.02 -16.56
CA ASP A 26 -2.12 -16.21 -15.64
C ASP A 26 -2.96 -15.70 -14.45
N PRO A 27 -3.51 -16.61 -13.62
CA PRO A 27 -4.50 -16.25 -12.61
C PRO A 27 -3.95 -15.28 -11.54
N PHE A 28 -2.63 -15.27 -11.36
CA PHE A 28 -1.94 -14.46 -10.36
C PHE A 28 -1.35 -13.17 -10.93
N ALA A 29 -1.55 -12.88 -12.22
CA ALA A 29 -1.01 -11.71 -12.91
C ALA A 29 0.54 -11.60 -12.83
N MET A 30 1.21 -12.74 -12.97
CA MET A 30 2.66 -12.84 -12.88
C MET A 30 3.34 -12.48 -14.20
N TYR A 31 2.81 -13.00 -15.31
CA TYR A 31 3.44 -12.91 -16.62
C TYR A 31 2.84 -11.84 -17.50
N TRP A 32 1.61 -11.40 -17.18
CA TRP A 32 0.80 -10.55 -18.04
C TRP A 32 0.67 -11.13 -19.45
N SER A 33 0.36 -12.42 -19.50
CA SER A 33 0.06 -13.15 -20.74
C SER A 33 -1.04 -12.46 -21.54
N PRO A 34 -1.12 -12.68 -22.87
CA PRO A 34 -2.13 -12.05 -23.72
C PRO A 34 -3.52 -12.10 -23.09
N GLN A 35 -4.15 -10.93 -22.96
CA GLN A 35 -5.44 -10.78 -22.32
C GLN A 35 -6.56 -10.81 -23.36
N ILE A 36 -7.57 -11.63 -23.11
CA ILE A 36 -8.77 -11.74 -23.91
C ILE A 36 -9.97 -11.41 -23.02
N GLU A 37 -10.80 -10.49 -23.49
CA GLU A 37 -12.06 -10.10 -22.84
C GLU A 37 -12.94 -11.33 -22.59
N GLY A 38 -13.50 -11.43 -21.39
CA GLY A 38 -14.35 -12.57 -21.00
C GLY A 38 -13.60 -13.88 -20.73
N VAL A 39 -12.27 -13.92 -20.88
CA VAL A 39 -11.45 -15.12 -20.62
C VAL A 39 -10.50 -14.92 -19.43
N ASN A 40 -9.57 -13.97 -19.53
CA ASN A 40 -8.50 -13.80 -18.55
C ASN A 40 -8.10 -12.32 -18.35
N GLN A 41 -8.91 -11.37 -18.79
CA GLN A 41 -8.63 -9.94 -18.64
C GLN A 41 -8.63 -9.53 -17.17
N LYS A 42 -9.65 -9.95 -16.41
CA LYS A 42 -9.68 -9.78 -14.95
C LYS A 42 -8.87 -10.85 -14.25
N LYS A 43 -8.11 -10.48 -13.23
CA LYS A 43 -7.21 -11.35 -12.46
C LYS A 43 -7.64 -11.39 -10.98
N PRO A 44 -8.80 -11.98 -10.65
CA PRO A 44 -9.37 -11.94 -9.30
C PRO A 44 -8.53 -12.64 -8.23
N GLN A 45 -7.65 -13.55 -8.64
CA GLN A 45 -6.75 -14.27 -7.74
C GLN A 45 -5.39 -13.58 -7.55
N ALA A 46 -5.12 -12.49 -8.27
CA ALA A 46 -3.84 -11.77 -8.19
C ALA A 46 -3.64 -11.10 -6.82
N SER A 47 -4.71 -10.58 -6.21
CA SER A 47 -4.69 -9.96 -4.88
C SER A 47 -4.10 -10.90 -3.80
N ASN A 48 -4.36 -12.20 -3.91
CA ASN A 48 -3.86 -13.23 -2.98
C ASN A 48 -2.34 -13.47 -3.09
N ARG A 49 -1.70 -13.00 -4.17
CA ARG A 49 -0.28 -13.24 -4.47
C ARG A 49 0.52 -11.95 -4.72
N ILE A 50 -0.02 -10.76 -4.41
CA ILE A 50 0.64 -9.46 -4.67
C ILE A 50 2.05 -9.33 -4.11
N ARG A 51 2.33 -9.94 -2.95
CA ARG A 51 3.66 -9.96 -2.29
C ARG A 51 4.72 -10.75 -3.08
N VAL A 52 4.29 -11.48 -4.10
CA VAL A 52 5.14 -12.22 -5.04
C VAL A 52 5.13 -11.53 -6.39
N THR A 53 3.94 -11.20 -6.90
CA THR A 53 3.77 -10.79 -8.31
C THR A 53 4.17 -9.34 -8.54
N LYS A 54 3.89 -8.41 -7.60
CA LYS A 54 4.26 -7.00 -7.79
C LYS A 54 5.78 -6.77 -7.83
N PRO A 55 6.59 -7.35 -6.91
CA PRO A 55 8.05 -7.23 -6.98
C PRO A 55 8.63 -7.84 -8.26
N PHE A 56 8.07 -8.96 -8.74
CA PHE A 56 8.50 -9.60 -9.99
C PHE A 56 8.31 -8.68 -11.21
N ARG A 57 7.16 -8.01 -11.28
CA ARG A 57 6.78 -7.18 -12.41
C ARG A 57 7.59 -5.88 -12.51
N LEU A 58 8.14 -5.39 -11.41
CA LEU A 58 8.96 -4.18 -11.33
C LEU A 58 10.07 -4.13 -12.39
N THR A 59 10.84 -5.21 -12.53
CA THR A 59 11.99 -5.26 -13.48
C THR A 59 11.56 -5.33 -14.94
N GLN A 60 10.34 -5.77 -15.22
CA GLN A 60 9.75 -5.78 -16.56
C GLN A 60 9.12 -4.42 -16.90
N VAL A 61 8.56 -3.75 -15.91
CA VAL A 61 7.98 -2.42 -16.09
C VAL A 61 9.07 -1.37 -16.19
N GLN A 62 10.18 -1.43 -15.45
CA GLN A 62 11.20 -0.37 -15.46
C GLN A 62 10.56 1.04 -15.33
N PRO A 63 9.86 1.36 -14.23
CA PRO A 63 9.15 2.64 -14.10
C PRO A 63 10.11 3.83 -13.96
N GLN A 64 9.66 5.00 -14.41
CA GLN A 64 10.26 6.30 -14.06
C GLN A 64 9.72 6.84 -12.74
N VAL A 65 8.45 6.54 -12.42
CA VAL A 65 7.82 6.90 -11.15
C VAL A 65 7.37 5.63 -10.44
N LEU A 66 7.85 5.43 -9.21
CA LEU A 66 7.46 4.34 -8.35
C LEU A 66 6.52 4.86 -7.25
N ILE A 67 5.30 4.34 -7.22
CA ILE A 67 4.36 4.57 -6.12
C ILE A 67 4.51 3.43 -5.13
N MET A 68 4.71 3.77 -3.85
CA MET A 68 4.86 2.81 -2.76
C MET A 68 4.08 3.23 -1.52
N GLY A 69 3.64 2.23 -0.76
CA GLY A 69 2.88 2.43 0.46
C GLY A 69 2.25 1.13 0.94
N ASN A 70 1.31 1.25 1.88
CA ASN A 70 0.46 0.15 2.29
C ASN A 70 -0.85 0.11 1.48
N SER A 71 -1.87 -0.56 2.03
CA SER A 71 -3.19 -0.71 1.40
C SER A 71 -3.84 0.61 0.98
N ARG A 72 -3.57 1.73 1.67
CA ARG A 72 -4.16 3.03 1.32
C ARG A 72 -3.65 3.50 -0.03
N THR A 73 -2.33 3.49 -0.20
CA THR A 73 -1.67 3.86 -1.45
C THR A 73 -1.93 2.85 -2.57
N GLU A 74 -2.08 1.56 -2.24
CA GLU A 74 -2.42 0.52 -3.22
C GLU A 74 -3.79 0.73 -3.87
N LEU A 75 -4.79 1.10 -3.08
CA LEU A 75 -6.18 1.28 -3.55
C LEU A 75 -6.46 2.69 -4.06
N GLY A 76 -5.73 3.69 -3.55
CA GLY A 76 -6.02 5.09 -3.80
C GLY A 76 -5.19 5.72 -4.91
N LEU A 77 -3.90 5.40 -5.07
CA LEU A 77 -3.05 6.10 -6.04
C LEU A 77 -2.96 5.34 -7.37
N SER A 78 -3.66 5.86 -8.39
CA SER A 78 -3.62 5.27 -9.73
C SER A 78 -2.33 5.64 -10.48
N PRO A 79 -1.59 4.66 -11.02
CA PRO A 79 -0.42 4.91 -11.88
C PRO A 79 -0.82 5.43 -13.28
N GLU A 80 -2.11 5.44 -13.61
CA GLU A 80 -2.65 5.94 -14.89
C GLU A 80 -3.21 7.36 -14.78
N HIS A 81 -2.91 8.07 -13.68
CA HIS A 81 -3.36 9.44 -13.48
C HIS A 81 -2.72 10.42 -14.48
N GLU A 82 -3.44 11.47 -14.87
CA GLU A 82 -3.04 12.40 -15.93
C GLU A 82 -1.75 13.19 -15.64
N VAL A 83 -1.43 13.43 -14.36
CA VAL A 83 -0.15 14.05 -13.94
C VAL A 83 1.08 13.26 -14.38
N PHE A 84 0.88 11.99 -14.75
CA PHE A 84 1.92 11.09 -15.21
C PHE A 84 1.93 10.88 -16.72
N ALA A 85 1.18 11.65 -17.52
CA ALA A 85 0.96 11.37 -18.96
C ALA A 85 2.22 11.01 -19.77
N ASP A 86 3.39 11.57 -19.41
CA ASP A 86 4.67 11.32 -20.10
C ASP A 86 5.63 10.39 -19.35
N LYS A 87 5.16 9.68 -18.31
CA LYS A 87 5.99 8.86 -17.43
C LYS A 87 5.45 7.45 -17.33
N LYS A 88 6.38 6.48 -17.33
CA LYS A 88 6.05 5.10 -16.99
C LYS A 88 5.93 4.97 -15.47
N VAL A 89 4.73 4.68 -14.97
CA VAL A 89 4.47 4.61 -13.52
C VAL A 89 4.11 3.21 -13.10
N TYR A 90 4.55 2.83 -11.90
CA TYR A 90 4.22 1.54 -11.32
C TYR A 90 3.83 1.70 -9.85
N ASN A 91 2.67 1.13 -9.47
CA ASN A 91 2.26 1.05 -8.08
C ASN A 91 2.71 -0.28 -7.46
N LEU A 92 3.83 -0.21 -6.74
CA LEU A 92 4.42 -1.32 -5.99
C LEU A 92 3.85 -1.44 -4.56
N SER A 93 2.89 -0.58 -4.17
CA SER A 93 2.28 -0.61 -2.84
C SER A 93 1.64 -1.96 -2.54
N ILE A 94 1.75 -2.40 -1.28
CA ILE A 94 1.32 -3.73 -0.86
C ILE A 94 0.50 -3.62 0.44
N ALA A 95 -0.74 -4.10 0.39
CA ALA A 95 -1.63 -4.15 1.53
C ALA A 95 -1.01 -4.87 2.75
N GLY A 96 -1.08 -4.20 3.90
CA GLY A 96 -0.53 -4.69 5.17
C GLY A 96 0.99 -4.85 5.18
N ALA A 97 1.74 -4.28 4.23
CA ALA A 97 3.19 -4.26 4.29
C ALA A 97 3.68 -3.35 5.44
N THR A 98 4.67 -3.81 6.20
CA THR A 98 5.34 -2.98 7.19
C THR A 98 6.22 -1.94 6.50
N LEU A 99 6.50 -0.81 7.15
CA LEU A 99 7.44 0.20 6.64
C LEU A 99 8.78 -0.38 6.17
N HIS A 100 9.33 -1.34 6.93
CA HIS A 100 10.57 -2.01 6.55
C HIS A 100 10.44 -2.77 5.24
N TYR A 101 9.39 -3.57 5.10
CA TYR A 101 9.12 -4.30 3.87
C TYR A 101 8.94 -3.33 2.69
N GLN A 102 8.24 -2.21 2.91
CA GLN A 102 8.03 -1.22 1.88
C GLN A 102 9.36 -0.60 1.42
N ILE A 103 10.19 -0.14 2.37
CA ILE A 103 11.48 0.47 2.07
C ILE A 103 12.44 -0.53 1.42
N ASP A 104 12.49 -1.78 1.87
CA ASP A 104 13.31 -2.81 1.25
C ASP A 104 13.01 -3.00 -0.25
N HIS A 105 11.73 -2.94 -0.64
CA HIS A 105 11.34 -3.04 -2.05
C HIS A 105 11.68 -1.78 -2.85
N ILE A 106 11.66 -0.61 -2.22
CA ILE A 106 12.12 0.62 -2.86
C ILE A 106 13.64 0.56 -3.08
N LEU A 107 14.41 0.13 -2.09
CA LEU A 107 15.86 -0.01 -2.21
C LEU A 107 16.23 -1.02 -3.31
N TYR A 108 15.47 -2.11 -3.42
CA TYR A 108 15.58 -3.03 -4.56
C TYR A 108 15.27 -2.34 -5.90
N ALA A 109 14.21 -1.53 -5.97
CA ALA A 109 13.88 -0.78 -7.17
C ALA A 109 14.98 0.19 -7.59
N ILE A 110 15.59 0.89 -6.64
CA ILE A 110 16.73 1.80 -6.89
C ILE A 110 17.91 1.04 -7.52
N GLN A 111 18.11 -0.24 -7.18
CA GLN A 111 19.20 -1.05 -7.71
C GLN A 111 18.91 -1.63 -9.11
N GLU A 112 17.67 -2.00 -9.39
CA GLU A 112 17.31 -2.77 -10.60
C GLU A 112 16.60 -1.97 -11.69
N VAL A 113 16.16 -0.75 -11.39
CA VAL A 113 15.43 0.11 -12.33
C VAL A 113 16.32 1.28 -12.72
N ASN A 114 16.88 1.20 -13.92
CA ASN A 114 17.88 2.17 -14.40
C ASN A 114 17.30 3.56 -14.71
N GLN A 115 15.98 3.65 -14.91
CA GLN A 115 15.29 4.88 -15.29
C GLN A 115 14.43 5.46 -14.18
N LEU A 116 14.60 5.00 -12.92
CA LEU A 116 13.81 5.49 -11.80
C LEU A 116 14.21 6.93 -11.47
N GLU A 117 13.24 7.84 -11.54
CA GLU A 117 13.44 9.29 -11.35
C GLU A 117 12.73 9.79 -10.09
N THR A 118 11.56 9.24 -9.76
CA THR A 118 10.73 9.68 -8.63
C THR A 118 10.17 8.50 -7.85
N ILE A 119 10.19 8.61 -6.52
CA ILE A 119 9.51 7.71 -5.59
C ILE A 119 8.45 8.51 -4.84
N ILE A 120 7.20 8.06 -4.89
CA ILE A 120 6.09 8.59 -4.11
C ILE A 120 5.78 7.58 -3.02
N LEU A 121 6.07 7.91 -1.76
CA LEU A 121 5.90 7.00 -0.64
C LEU A 121 4.87 7.52 0.37
N GLY A 122 3.76 6.80 0.50
CA GLY A 122 2.76 7.02 1.53
C GLY A 122 3.16 6.36 2.85
N ILE A 123 3.18 7.12 3.94
CA ILE A 123 3.51 6.65 5.29
C ILE A 123 2.39 6.94 6.28
N ASP A 124 2.38 6.21 7.39
CA ASP A 124 1.34 6.32 8.41
C ASP A 124 1.87 6.34 9.84
N PHE A 125 1.08 6.91 10.76
CA PHE A 125 1.42 6.93 12.18
C PHE A 125 1.76 5.54 12.74
N PHE A 126 0.96 4.54 12.36
CA PHE A 126 1.15 3.16 12.81
C PHE A 126 2.42 2.48 12.28
N ASP A 127 3.06 3.03 11.25
CA ASP A 127 4.32 2.50 10.72
C ASP A 127 5.51 2.78 11.65
N PHE A 128 5.41 3.83 12.46
CA PHE A 128 6.46 4.32 13.37
C PHE A 128 6.25 3.92 14.82
N LEU A 129 5.12 3.30 15.15
CA LEU A 129 4.86 2.78 16.48
C LEU A 129 5.74 1.57 16.79
N VAL A 130 6.26 1.56 18.01
CA VAL A 130 7.04 0.46 18.60
C VAL A 130 6.49 0.13 19.98
N SER A 131 6.69 -1.09 20.44
CA SER A 131 6.42 -1.46 21.84
C SER A 131 7.60 -2.23 22.42
N LYS A 132 7.79 -2.16 23.74
CA LYS A 132 8.88 -2.88 24.43
C LYS A 132 8.81 -4.40 24.22
N GLU A 133 7.60 -4.94 24.11
CA GLU A 133 7.33 -6.37 23.85
C GLU A 133 7.75 -6.82 22.44
N THR A 134 7.80 -5.90 21.48
CA THR A 134 8.23 -6.19 20.10
C THR A 134 9.73 -6.02 19.88
N GLY A 135 10.49 -5.67 20.93
CA GLY A 135 11.94 -5.60 20.90
C GLY A 135 12.51 -6.94 20.42
N HIS A 136 12.98 -6.96 19.17
CA HIS A 136 13.73 -8.04 18.50
C HIS A 136 13.01 -9.01 17.54
N HIS A 137 11.71 -8.89 17.22
CA HIS A 137 11.13 -9.77 16.19
C HIS A 137 11.41 -9.29 14.75
N SER A 138 12.64 -9.60 14.29
CA SER A 138 13.09 -9.57 12.89
C SER A 138 12.57 -10.75 12.03
N GLU A 139 11.65 -11.57 12.55
CA GLU A 139 11.33 -12.87 11.93
C GLU A 139 10.71 -12.75 10.54
N ASN A 140 9.89 -11.73 10.29
CA ASN A 140 9.35 -11.51 8.95
C ASN A 140 10.38 -10.95 7.95
N GLN A 141 11.49 -10.33 8.40
CA GLN A 141 12.51 -9.77 7.50
C GLN A 141 13.21 -10.88 6.69
N ARG A 142 13.47 -12.04 7.28
CA ARG A 142 14.19 -13.13 6.59
C ARG A 142 13.35 -13.81 5.50
N GLN A 143 12.02 -13.80 5.64
CA GLN A 143 11.17 -14.63 4.78
C GLN A 143 11.08 -14.11 3.34
N TYR A 144 11.20 -12.80 3.10
CA TYR A 144 11.08 -12.22 1.74
C TYR A 144 12.40 -11.72 1.14
N GLN A 145 13.50 -11.64 1.91
CA GLN A 145 14.79 -11.15 1.41
C GLN A 145 15.29 -11.84 0.14
N HIS A 146 15.01 -13.14 -0.03
CA HIS A 146 15.36 -13.89 -1.24
C HIS A 146 14.70 -13.34 -2.53
N ARG A 147 13.64 -12.54 -2.40
CA ARG A 147 12.93 -11.88 -3.52
C ARG A 147 13.48 -10.51 -3.86
N LEU A 148 14.24 -9.88 -2.95
CA LEU A 148 14.88 -8.58 -3.17
C LEU A 148 16.23 -8.70 -3.87
N ALA A 149 16.73 -9.92 -4.10
CA ALA A 149 17.96 -10.13 -4.84
C ALA A 149 17.96 -11.55 -5.41
N PRO A 150 17.04 -11.88 -6.34
CA PRO A 150 16.91 -13.23 -6.87
C PRO A 150 18.21 -13.72 -7.50
N PHE A 151 19.08 -12.82 -7.98
CA PHE A 151 20.36 -13.15 -8.59
C PHE A 151 21.60 -13.00 -7.68
N ALA A 152 21.45 -12.61 -6.40
CA ALA A 152 22.59 -12.42 -5.52
C ALA A 152 23.36 -13.72 -5.21
N ASN A 153 22.67 -14.87 -5.23
CA ASN A 153 23.31 -16.17 -5.09
C ASN A 153 22.47 -17.29 -5.72
N TRP A 154 23.12 -18.42 -6.00
CA TRP A 154 22.48 -19.62 -6.57
C TRP A 154 21.27 -20.12 -5.78
N GLN A 155 21.30 -20.01 -4.45
CA GLN A 155 20.19 -20.45 -3.59
C GLN A 155 18.94 -19.59 -3.79
N SER A 156 19.10 -18.27 -3.96
CA SER A 156 18.02 -17.33 -4.22
C SER A 156 17.46 -17.53 -5.63
N GLN A 157 18.33 -17.75 -6.62
CA GLN A 157 17.92 -18.07 -7.99
C GLN A 157 17.09 -19.36 -8.04
N LYS A 158 17.54 -20.40 -7.33
CA LYS A 158 16.81 -21.67 -7.23
C LYS A 158 15.45 -21.48 -6.57
N LYS A 159 15.37 -20.77 -5.44
CA LYS A 159 14.10 -20.49 -4.75
C LYS A 159 13.13 -19.72 -5.65
N TYR A 160 13.64 -18.70 -6.33
CA TYR A 160 12.89 -17.90 -7.29
C TYR A 160 12.36 -18.72 -8.46
N GLY A 161 13.19 -19.57 -9.07
CA GLY A 161 12.77 -20.48 -10.15
C GLY A 161 11.73 -21.51 -9.70
N VAL A 162 11.87 -22.07 -8.49
CA VAL A 162 10.88 -22.98 -7.91
C VAL A 162 9.56 -22.27 -7.64
N GLU A 163 9.59 -21.03 -7.16
CA GLU A 163 8.38 -20.23 -6.93
C GLU A 163 7.65 -19.95 -8.26
N ILE A 164 8.36 -19.52 -9.31
CA ILE A 164 7.82 -19.37 -10.67
C ILE A 164 7.19 -20.68 -11.16
N LEU A 165 7.92 -21.80 -11.06
CA LEU A 165 7.41 -23.10 -11.49
C LEU A 165 6.18 -23.53 -10.69
N SER A 166 6.11 -23.21 -9.40
CA SER A 166 4.95 -23.49 -8.55
C SER A 166 3.71 -22.69 -8.95
N LEU A 167 3.88 -21.48 -9.48
CA LEU A 167 2.79 -20.64 -9.99
C LEU A 167 2.25 -21.10 -11.35
N ILE A 168 2.99 -21.97 -12.06
CA ILE A 168 2.55 -22.59 -13.32
C ILE A 168 2.05 -24.02 -13.12
N TYR A 169 2.77 -24.85 -12.36
CA TYR A 169 2.57 -26.30 -12.32
C TYR A 169 1.90 -26.81 -11.03
N SER A 170 1.31 -25.95 -10.21
CA SER A 170 0.58 -26.37 -9.02
C SER A 170 -0.91 -26.61 -9.29
N LEU A 171 -1.52 -27.45 -8.45
CA LEU A 171 -2.98 -27.61 -8.40
C LEU A 171 -3.68 -26.31 -8.01
N ASP A 172 -3.03 -25.48 -7.18
CA ASP A 172 -3.52 -24.14 -6.83
C ASP A 172 -3.59 -23.23 -8.05
N ALA A 173 -2.55 -23.22 -8.89
CA ALA A 173 -2.55 -22.49 -10.16
C ALA A 173 -3.66 -22.99 -11.09
N LEU A 174 -3.85 -24.31 -11.21
CA LEU A 174 -4.90 -24.88 -12.05
C LEU A 174 -6.32 -24.48 -11.56
N SER A 175 -6.57 -24.61 -10.26
CA SER A 175 -7.84 -24.20 -9.64
C SER A 175 -8.09 -22.70 -9.78
N SER A 176 -7.05 -21.89 -9.57
CA SER A 176 -7.10 -20.43 -9.71
C SER A 176 -7.33 -20.00 -11.16
N SER A 177 -6.75 -20.71 -12.14
CA SER A 177 -7.00 -20.48 -13.56
C SER A 177 -8.44 -20.79 -13.94
N ALA A 178 -8.99 -21.92 -13.50
CA ALA A 178 -10.41 -22.24 -13.71
C ALA A 178 -11.33 -21.20 -13.06
N THR A 179 -11.03 -20.79 -11.82
CA THR A 179 -11.76 -19.74 -11.11
C THR A 179 -11.70 -18.41 -11.86
N THR A 180 -10.52 -18.04 -12.36
CA THR A 180 -10.32 -16.81 -13.15
C THR A 180 -11.20 -16.82 -14.38
N LEU A 181 -11.21 -17.91 -15.15
CA LEU A 181 -12.06 -18.06 -16.34
C LEU A 181 -13.55 -17.90 -16.01
N MET A 182 -14.02 -18.48 -14.91
CA MET A 182 -15.43 -18.42 -14.50
C MET A 182 -15.84 -17.06 -13.89
N SER A 183 -14.87 -16.26 -13.44
CA SER A 183 -15.14 -15.03 -12.65
C SER A 183 -15.09 -13.74 -13.46
N GLN A 184 -14.94 -13.79 -14.78
CA GLN A 184 -14.74 -12.58 -15.61
C GLN A 184 -15.91 -11.59 -15.55
N GLN A 185 -17.13 -12.08 -15.27
CA GLN A 185 -18.32 -11.23 -15.10
C GLN A 185 -18.59 -10.80 -13.65
N LEU A 186 -17.78 -11.27 -12.68
CA LEU A 186 -17.96 -10.93 -11.28
C LEU A 186 -17.34 -9.57 -10.94
N VAL A 187 -17.86 -8.98 -9.85
CA VAL A 187 -17.31 -7.78 -9.20
C VAL A 187 -16.33 -8.25 -8.12
N THR A 188 -15.05 -8.26 -8.48
CA THR A 188 -13.93 -8.77 -7.67
C THR A 188 -12.72 -7.90 -7.90
N ASP A 189 -11.89 -7.73 -6.87
CA ASP A 189 -10.65 -6.96 -6.97
C ASP A 189 -9.83 -7.40 -8.18
N ASN A 190 -9.32 -6.42 -8.92
CA ASN A 190 -8.46 -6.66 -10.05
C ASN A 190 -7.18 -5.83 -9.88
N ILE A 191 -6.05 -6.50 -10.02
CA ILE A 191 -4.76 -5.83 -10.13
C ILE A 191 -4.55 -5.49 -11.61
N THR A 192 -4.13 -4.26 -11.91
CA THR A 192 -3.76 -3.84 -13.29
C THR A 192 -2.31 -4.19 -13.59
N ASN A 193 -1.93 -4.14 -14.88
CA ASN A 193 -0.56 -4.40 -15.33
C ASN A 193 0.47 -3.42 -14.76
N LEU A 194 0.01 -2.28 -14.23
CA LEU A 194 0.80 -1.27 -13.54
C LEU A 194 0.67 -1.35 -12.01
N GLY A 195 0.12 -2.45 -11.48
CA GLY A 195 0.11 -2.75 -10.05
C GLY A 195 -0.99 -2.05 -9.24
N PHE A 196 -1.91 -1.33 -9.88
CA PHE A 196 -3.05 -0.71 -9.20
C PHE A 196 -4.11 -1.73 -8.81
N ASN A 197 -4.72 -1.58 -7.64
CA ASN A 197 -5.87 -2.37 -7.24
C ASN A 197 -7.14 -1.51 -7.31
N ASP A 198 -8.10 -1.93 -8.12
CA ASP A 198 -9.33 -1.17 -8.37
C ASP A 198 -10.41 -1.30 -7.27
N ALA A 199 -10.11 -1.99 -6.16
CA ALA A 199 -10.91 -2.05 -4.95
C ALA A 199 -12.37 -2.53 -5.16
N GLN A 200 -12.65 -3.33 -6.20
CA GLN A 200 -14.02 -3.77 -6.53
C GLN A 200 -14.70 -4.56 -5.40
N SER A 201 -13.94 -5.18 -4.49
CA SER A 201 -14.47 -5.79 -3.27
C SER A 201 -15.20 -4.78 -2.40
N TYR A 202 -14.71 -3.54 -2.27
CA TYR A 202 -15.42 -2.48 -1.53
C TYR A 202 -16.73 -2.10 -2.19
N VAL A 203 -16.77 -2.00 -3.52
CA VAL A 203 -18.02 -1.77 -4.26
C VAL A 203 -19.05 -2.86 -3.98
N ARG A 204 -18.60 -4.13 -3.96
CA ARG A 204 -19.47 -5.27 -3.64
C ARG A 204 -19.95 -5.25 -2.19
N ILE A 205 -19.05 -5.03 -1.23
CA ILE A 205 -19.40 -4.96 0.19
C ILE A 205 -20.35 -3.80 0.43
N MET A 206 -20.09 -2.64 -0.18
CA MET A 206 -20.96 -1.47 -0.07
C MET A 206 -22.38 -1.76 -0.54
N LYS A 207 -22.52 -2.47 -1.66
CA LYS A 207 -23.81 -2.85 -2.22
C LYS A 207 -24.57 -3.87 -1.37
N ASN A 208 -23.87 -4.80 -0.72
CA ASN A 208 -24.48 -5.93 -0.01
C ASN A 208 -24.65 -5.70 1.50
N GLU A 209 -23.72 -4.99 2.13
CA GLU A 209 -23.64 -4.81 3.59
C GLU A 209 -23.77 -3.33 3.99
N GLY A 210 -23.35 -2.41 3.13
CA GLY A 210 -23.39 -0.97 3.37
C GLY A 210 -22.22 -0.42 4.21
N LYS A 211 -22.24 0.89 4.45
CA LYS A 211 -21.17 1.65 5.15
C LYS A 211 -21.04 1.32 6.63
N ILE A 212 -22.16 1.04 7.31
CA ILE A 212 -22.18 0.89 8.78
C ILE A 212 -21.26 -0.26 9.24
N PRO A 213 -21.37 -1.49 8.70
CA PRO A 213 -20.46 -2.59 9.08
C PRO A 213 -18.99 -2.30 8.75
N LEU A 214 -18.71 -1.67 7.61
CA LEU A 214 -17.34 -1.29 7.22
C LEU A 214 -16.71 -0.31 8.22
N PHE A 215 -17.46 0.72 8.61
CA PHE A 215 -17.02 1.68 9.63
C PHE A 215 -16.82 1.00 10.98
N ALA A 216 -17.81 0.24 11.44
CA ALA A 216 -17.74 -0.47 12.72
C ALA A 216 -16.53 -1.41 12.78
N GLN A 217 -16.33 -2.22 11.72
CA GLN A 217 -15.21 -3.14 11.63
C GLN A 217 -13.86 -2.43 11.70
N LYS A 218 -13.67 -1.33 10.94
CA LYS A 218 -12.39 -0.63 10.96
C LYS A 218 -12.14 0.04 12.30
N LEU A 219 -13.13 0.74 12.85
CA LEU A 219 -12.96 1.45 14.11
C LEU A 219 -12.68 0.47 15.26
N ALA A 220 -13.30 -0.71 15.25
CA ALA A 220 -12.97 -1.79 16.18
C ALA A 220 -11.55 -2.35 15.96
N PHE A 221 -11.08 -2.47 14.72
CA PHE A 221 -9.69 -2.84 14.44
C PHE A 221 -8.68 -1.84 15.03
N ILE A 222 -8.97 -0.53 14.96
CA ILE A 222 -8.11 0.51 15.54
C ILE A 222 -8.06 0.37 17.06
N ASP A 223 -9.20 0.19 17.73
CA ASP A 223 -9.26 -0.06 19.17
C ASP A 223 -8.40 -1.26 19.56
N ASN A 224 -8.66 -2.41 18.92
CA ASN A 224 -7.96 -3.64 19.23
C ASN A 224 -6.45 -3.47 19.07
N LYS A 225 -6.01 -2.82 17.98
CA LYS A 225 -4.60 -2.57 17.72
C LYS A 225 -3.97 -1.66 18.79
N LEU A 226 -4.65 -0.59 19.20
CA LEU A 226 -4.13 0.37 20.17
C LEU A 226 -4.18 -0.14 21.62
N GLN A 227 -5.09 -1.06 21.93
CA GLN A 227 -5.22 -1.70 23.24
C GLN A 227 -4.31 -2.92 23.41
N GLU A 228 -3.90 -3.57 22.32
CA GLU A 228 -3.04 -4.76 22.36
C GLU A 228 -1.71 -4.50 23.07
N LYS A 229 -1.14 -3.30 22.91
CA LYS A 229 0.23 -2.97 23.37
C LYS A 229 0.32 -1.54 23.86
N SER A 230 1.32 -1.29 24.69
CA SER A 230 1.75 0.07 25.05
C SER A 230 2.62 0.65 23.94
N TRP A 231 2.01 1.38 23.02
CA TRP A 231 2.70 1.94 21.86
C TRP A 231 3.47 3.21 22.20
N GLN A 232 4.65 3.33 21.59
CA GLN A 232 5.58 4.44 21.78
C GLN A 232 6.24 4.78 20.43
N LEU A 233 6.93 5.90 20.36
CA LEU A 233 7.72 6.29 19.18
C LEU A 233 9.21 5.92 19.30
N ARG A 234 9.63 5.45 20.47
CA ARG A 234 11.01 5.11 20.82
C ARG A 234 11.01 3.82 21.66
N ILE A 235 12.06 3.01 21.51
CA ILE A 235 12.23 1.78 22.33
C ILE A 235 12.81 2.17 23.70
N ASN A 236 13.81 3.06 23.70
CA ASN A 236 14.41 3.63 24.90
C ASN A 236 14.32 5.15 24.86
N ASN A 237 14.09 5.79 26.01
CA ASN A 237 14.00 7.24 26.11
C ASN A 237 15.32 7.95 25.77
N LYS A 238 16.45 7.22 25.82
CA LYS A 238 17.77 7.74 25.44
C LYS A 238 17.96 7.81 23.92
N ASP A 239 17.22 7.03 23.15
CA ASP A 239 17.35 7.02 21.70
C ASP A 239 16.61 8.23 21.12
N HIS A 240 17.23 8.92 20.16
CA HIS A 240 16.59 10.06 19.51
C HIS A 240 15.49 9.61 18.54
N TYR A 241 15.72 8.50 17.85
CA TYR A 241 14.84 7.90 16.84
C TYR A 241 14.72 6.38 17.04
N SER A 242 13.62 5.78 16.57
CA SER A 242 13.45 4.31 16.58
C SER A 242 14.06 3.67 15.32
N PRO A 243 14.25 2.33 15.29
CA PRO A 243 14.72 1.63 14.08
C PRO A 243 13.85 1.86 12.83
N LYS A 244 12.60 2.32 12.99
CA LYS A 244 11.72 2.71 11.88
C LYS A 244 12.26 3.93 11.13
N PHE A 245 12.77 4.92 11.87
CA PHE A 245 13.40 6.12 11.31
C PHE A 245 14.76 5.81 10.72
N ASP A 246 15.56 4.91 11.32
CA ASP A 246 16.82 4.47 10.72
C ASP A 246 16.61 3.86 9.33
N LYS A 247 15.56 3.05 9.17
CA LYS A 247 15.19 2.50 7.86
C LYS A 247 14.74 3.57 6.88
N LEU A 248 14.01 4.60 7.33
CA LEU A 248 13.67 5.75 6.49
C LEU A 248 14.92 6.55 6.09
N LYS A 249 15.90 6.68 6.98
CA LYS A 249 17.19 7.33 6.68
C LYS A 249 17.94 6.59 5.58
N GLU A 250 17.97 5.26 5.63
CA GLU A 250 18.56 4.42 4.58
C GLU A 250 17.94 4.73 3.21
N LEU A 251 16.62 4.85 3.14
CA LEU A 251 15.93 5.25 1.91
C LEU A 251 16.31 6.66 1.45
N ILE A 252 16.27 7.66 2.33
CA ILE A 252 16.59 9.05 2.00
C ILE A 252 18.02 9.14 1.42
N VAL A 253 18.99 8.46 2.06
CA VAL A 253 20.37 8.42 1.59
C VAL A 253 20.48 7.72 0.24
N ALA A 254 19.81 6.57 0.05
CA ALA A 254 19.84 5.85 -1.21
C ALA A 254 19.22 6.66 -2.36
N ALA A 255 18.08 7.31 -2.14
CA ALA A 255 17.44 8.17 -3.13
C ALA A 255 18.36 9.35 -3.50
N LYS A 256 18.93 10.03 -2.50
CA LYS A 256 19.89 11.13 -2.71
C LYS A 256 21.10 10.71 -3.53
N ASN A 257 21.72 9.58 -3.19
CA ASN A 257 22.93 9.10 -3.87
C ASN A 257 22.69 8.71 -5.33
N ASN A 258 21.45 8.41 -5.70
CA ASN A 258 21.06 8.05 -7.06
C ASN A 258 20.35 9.20 -7.80
N GLY A 259 20.27 10.39 -7.21
CA GLY A 259 19.59 11.54 -7.82
C GLY A 259 18.08 11.36 -8.01
N ILE A 260 17.45 10.54 -7.17
CA ILE A 260 16.03 10.20 -7.25
C ILE A 260 15.24 11.15 -6.35
N GLU A 261 14.16 11.74 -6.88
CA GLU A 261 13.23 12.55 -6.10
C GLU A 261 12.39 11.67 -5.17
N LEU A 262 12.40 11.98 -3.88
CA LEU A 262 11.62 11.28 -2.87
C LEU A 262 10.51 12.20 -2.35
N LYS A 263 9.28 11.91 -2.78
CA LYS A 263 8.05 12.59 -2.37
C LYS A 263 7.37 11.75 -1.29
N LEU A 264 7.64 12.08 -0.02
CA LEU A 264 6.96 11.48 1.12
C LEU A 264 5.60 12.14 1.34
N PHE A 265 4.60 11.36 1.73
CA PHE A 265 3.36 11.96 2.21
C PHE A 265 2.71 11.15 3.33
N ILE A 266 2.01 11.83 4.23
CA ILE A 266 1.17 11.16 5.22
C ILE A 266 -0.21 10.97 4.61
N ASN A 267 -0.70 9.72 4.58
CA ASN A 267 -2.02 9.41 4.02
C ASN A 267 -3.15 10.17 4.75
N PRO A 268 -4.22 10.57 4.04
CA PRO A 268 -5.39 11.16 4.68
C PRO A 268 -6.09 10.16 5.59
N TYR A 269 -6.56 10.63 6.74
CA TYR A 269 -7.37 9.86 7.67
C TYR A 269 -8.74 10.49 7.78
N HIS A 270 -9.79 9.70 7.61
CA HIS A 270 -11.13 10.16 7.92
C HIS A 270 -11.19 10.63 9.38
N TYR A 271 -11.96 11.69 9.66
CA TYR A 271 -11.98 12.30 10.99
C TYR A 271 -12.31 11.28 12.11
N SER A 272 -13.16 10.30 11.83
CA SER A 272 -13.50 9.22 12.79
C SER A 272 -12.30 8.32 13.13
N TYR A 273 -11.34 8.15 12.23
CA TYR A 273 -10.10 7.42 12.49
C TYR A 273 -9.24 8.17 13.51
N LEU A 274 -9.09 9.49 13.35
CA LEU A 274 -8.35 10.35 14.30
C LEU A 274 -9.03 10.43 15.66
N HIS A 275 -10.36 10.54 15.70
CA HIS A 275 -11.12 10.44 16.95
C HIS A 275 -10.93 9.10 17.62
N LYS A 276 -10.81 8.00 16.87
CA LYS A 276 -10.55 6.67 17.45
C LYS A 276 -9.15 6.56 18.04
N ILE A 277 -8.14 7.18 17.41
CA ILE A 277 -6.81 7.35 18.02
C ILE A 277 -6.93 8.14 19.33
N SER A 278 -7.70 9.23 19.33
CA SER A 278 -7.91 10.08 20.51
C SER A 278 -8.64 9.38 21.65
N ASP A 279 -9.70 8.63 21.37
CA ASP A 279 -10.47 7.86 22.35
C ASP A 279 -9.57 6.82 23.06
N ASN A 280 -8.52 6.32 22.39
CA ASN A 280 -7.53 5.41 22.97
C ASN A 280 -6.32 6.12 23.60
N GLY A 281 -6.33 7.46 23.73
CA GLY A 281 -5.29 8.24 24.40
C GLY A 281 -4.01 8.46 23.58
N TYR A 282 -4.03 8.22 22.27
CA TYR A 282 -2.85 8.28 21.41
C TYR A 282 -2.75 9.54 20.53
N PHE A 283 -3.67 10.50 20.67
CA PHE A 283 -3.66 11.70 19.81
C PHE A 283 -2.43 12.59 20.03
N ASP A 284 -2.01 12.81 21.28
CA ASP A 284 -0.77 13.55 21.55
C ASP A 284 0.47 12.82 21.03
N LEU A 285 0.48 11.47 21.06
CA LEU A 285 1.55 10.68 20.47
C LEU A 285 1.57 10.81 18.93
N TYR A 286 0.39 10.88 18.31
CA TYR A 286 0.24 11.14 16.88
C TYR A 286 0.79 12.51 16.47
N LEU A 287 0.49 13.57 17.24
CA LEU A 287 1.05 14.89 16.99
C LEU A 287 2.57 14.91 17.23
N LYS A 288 3.04 14.26 18.30
CA LYS A 288 4.48 14.13 18.57
C LYS A 288 5.22 13.39 17.45
N TRP A 289 4.57 12.41 16.83
CA TRP A 289 5.13 11.71 15.68
C TRP A 289 5.34 12.65 14.48
N LYS A 290 4.37 13.51 14.16
CA LYS A 290 4.53 14.51 13.09
C LYS A 290 5.66 15.49 13.37
N GLU A 291 5.77 15.95 14.61
CA GLU A 291 6.88 16.79 15.07
C GLU A 291 8.24 16.09 14.87
N MET A 292 8.36 14.86 15.37
CA MET A 292 9.59 14.05 15.22
C MET A 292 9.92 13.78 13.75
N LEU A 293 8.92 13.51 12.91
CA LEU A 293 9.10 13.28 11.49
C LEU A 293 9.56 14.54 10.76
N THR A 294 9.02 15.70 11.13
CA THR A 294 9.43 17.00 10.57
C THR A 294 10.87 17.31 10.89
N VAL A 295 11.26 17.19 12.17
CA VAL A 295 12.66 17.37 12.61
C VAL A 295 13.57 16.37 11.92
N PHE A 296 13.17 15.09 11.85
CA PHE A 296 13.95 14.05 11.17
C PHE A 296 14.18 14.35 9.68
N VAL A 297 13.14 14.76 8.96
CA VAL A 297 13.27 15.13 7.53
C VAL A 297 14.13 16.37 7.38
N ASN A 298 13.99 17.36 8.27
CA ASN A 298 14.85 18.55 8.28
C ASN A 298 16.32 18.21 8.52
N ASP A 299 16.62 17.35 9.50
CA ASP A 299 17.98 16.90 9.82
C ASP A 299 18.65 16.12 8.67
N ASN A 300 17.83 15.50 7.80
CA ASN A 300 18.28 14.74 6.63
C ASN A 300 17.92 15.46 5.33
N GLN A 301 17.77 16.78 5.36
CA GLN A 301 17.31 17.57 4.22
C GLN A 301 18.17 17.34 2.96
N ASN A 302 17.47 17.32 1.85
CA ASN A 302 18.01 17.23 0.51
C ASN A 302 17.05 17.98 -0.43
N GLU A 303 17.58 18.59 -1.48
CA GLU A 303 16.76 19.32 -2.47
C GLU A 303 15.72 18.42 -3.17
N LEU A 304 16.00 17.11 -3.21
CA LEU A 304 15.14 16.09 -3.81
C LEU A 304 14.18 15.43 -2.80
N LEU A 305 14.10 15.89 -1.55
CA LEU A 305 13.23 15.34 -0.52
C LEU A 305 12.09 16.31 -0.20
N GLN A 306 10.86 15.85 -0.36
CA GLN A 306 9.64 16.58 0.01
C GLN A 306 8.79 15.74 0.96
N ILE A 307 8.10 16.40 1.89
CA ILE A 307 7.11 15.76 2.76
C ILE A 307 5.83 16.60 2.85
N THR A 308 4.69 15.97 2.56
CA THR A 308 3.37 16.61 2.61
C THR A 308 2.41 15.85 3.52
N ASP A 309 1.70 16.55 4.39
CA ASP A 309 0.71 15.98 5.29
C ASP A 309 -0.71 16.16 4.76
N PHE A 310 -1.42 15.05 4.53
CA PHE A 310 -2.84 15.01 4.16
C PHE A 310 -3.73 14.49 5.30
N SER A 311 -3.15 14.11 6.44
CA SER A 311 -3.81 13.31 7.49
C SER A 311 -4.71 14.08 8.43
N GLY A 312 -4.47 15.38 8.60
CA GLY A 312 -5.25 16.23 9.50
C GLY A 312 -6.70 16.45 9.08
N PHE A 313 -7.41 17.27 9.84
CA PHE A 313 -8.80 17.64 9.56
C PHE A 313 -8.88 18.70 8.44
N ASN A 314 -9.51 18.36 7.33
CA ASN A 314 -9.67 19.19 6.14
C ASN A 314 -10.98 18.84 5.41
N GLU A 315 -11.27 19.53 4.30
CA GLU A 315 -12.52 19.36 3.56
C GLU A 315 -12.76 17.93 3.02
N PHE A 316 -11.70 17.14 2.82
CA PHE A 316 -11.79 15.75 2.36
C PHE A 316 -11.91 14.79 3.52
N THR A 317 -11.16 14.99 4.60
CA THR A 317 -11.15 14.09 5.78
C THR A 317 -12.34 14.27 6.70
N LEU A 318 -13.02 15.42 6.63
CA LEU A 318 -14.30 15.71 7.32
C LEU A 318 -15.52 15.28 6.50
N GLU A 319 -15.37 14.35 5.55
CA GLU A 319 -16.48 13.84 4.76
C GLU A 319 -17.62 13.30 5.66
N PRO A 320 -18.87 13.74 5.46
CA PRO A 320 -19.99 13.16 6.18
C PRO A 320 -20.33 11.76 5.62
N GLU A 321 -20.60 10.80 6.50
CA GLU A 321 -20.81 9.39 6.13
C GLU A 321 -22.16 9.17 5.45
N ASN A 322 -23.12 10.05 5.75
CA ASN A 322 -24.50 10.00 5.26
C ASN A 322 -25.15 8.61 5.39
N PHE A 323 -25.23 8.09 6.62
CA PHE A 323 -25.79 6.77 6.92
C PHE A 323 -27.30 6.63 6.65
N GLU A 324 -28.01 7.72 6.33
CA GLU A 324 -29.40 7.65 5.84
C GLU A 324 -29.48 6.96 4.46
N ALA A 325 -28.38 6.97 3.71
CA ALA A 325 -28.19 6.20 2.49
C ALA A 325 -26.99 5.24 2.66
N PRO A 326 -27.14 4.15 3.44
CA PRO A 326 -26.02 3.34 3.89
C PRO A 326 -25.38 2.51 2.76
N PHE A 327 -26.08 2.28 1.65
CA PHE A 327 -25.57 1.54 0.49
C PHE A 327 -24.97 2.43 -0.61
N ASN A 328 -25.02 3.76 -0.45
CA ASN A 328 -24.39 4.68 -1.38
C ASN A 328 -22.91 4.84 -1.03
N ASN A 329 -22.04 4.80 -2.04
CA ASN A 329 -20.62 5.10 -1.87
C ASN A 329 -20.43 6.49 -1.24
N MET A 330 -19.41 6.61 -0.39
CA MET A 330 -18.82 7.89 -0.04
C MET A 330 -17.99 8.40 -1.23
N LYS A 331 -17.81 9.71 -1.31
CA LYS A 331 -17.07 10.40 -2.37
C LYS A 331 -15.57 10.19 -2.24
N TRP A 332 -15.00 10.16 -1.03
CA TRP A 332 -13.55 10.17 -0.84
C TRP A 332 -12.99 8.94 -0.10
N PHE A 333 -13.79 8.32 0.76
CA PHE A 333 -13.38 7.15 1.54
C PHE A 333 -14.21 5.91 1.23
N TRP A 334 -13.58 4.74 1.27
CA TRP A 334 -14.31 3.47 1.32
C TRP A 334 -14.81 3.20 2.74
N GLU A 335 -13.99 3.53 3.72
CA GLU A 335 -14.20 3.40 5.15
C GLU A 335 -13.14 4.28 5.87
N PRO A 336 -13.18 4.46 7.22
CA PRO A 336 -12.34 5.42 7.92
C PRO A 336 -10.82 5.41 7.65
N ALA A 337 -10.25 4.27 7.24
CA ALA A 337 -8.81 4.17 6.98
C ALA A 337 -8.42 4.29 5.49
N HIS A 338 -9.26 3.86 4.56
CA HIS A 338 -8.94 3.70 3.13
C HIS A 338 -9.66 4.76 2.30
N TYR A 339 -8.88 5.70 1.74
CA TYR A 339 -9.37 6.60 0.70
C TYR A 339 -9.51 5.88 -0.64
N ASN A 340 -10.41 6.37 -1.50
CA ASN A 340 -10.64 5.84 -2.83
C ASN A 340 -9.77 6.54 -3.89
N ARG A 341 -9.93 6.12 -5.15
CA ARG A 341 -9.18 6.68 -6.28
C ARG A 341 -9.42 8.18 -6.43
N GLU A 342 -10.65 8.63 -6.22
CA GLU A 342 -11.05 10.02 -6.39
C GLU A 342 -10.27 10.96 -5.46
N LEU A 343 -10.08 10.58 -4.19
CA LEU A 343 -9.21 11.35 -3.29
C LEU A 343 -7.72 11.15 -3.63
N GLY A 344 -7.33 9.97 -4.10
CA GLY A 344 -5.97 9.74 -4.59
C GLY A 344 -5.57 10.62 -5.76
N ASP A 345 -6.48 10.86 -6.71
CA ASP A 345 -6.28 11.76 -7.85
C ASP A 345 -6.05 13.21 -7.38
N VAL A 346 -6.78 13.66 -6.34
CA VAL A 346 -6.54 14.97 -5.69
C VAL A 346 -5.15 15.01 -5.03
N ILE A 347 -4.76 13.97 -4.28
CA ILE A 347 -3.43 13.88 -3.65
C ILE A 347 -2.32 13.99 -4.70
N LEU A 348 -2.44 13.25 -5.81
CA LEU A 348 -1.45 13.26 -6.89
C LEU A 348 -1.33 14.64 -7.53
N ASN A 349 -2.45 15.32 -7.77
CA ASN A 349 -2.46 16.70 -8.25
C ASN A 349 -1.74 17.64 -7.27
N THR A 350 -2.02 17.56 -5.97
CA THR A 350 -1.35 18.39 -4.96
C THR A 350 0.17 18.14 -4.92
N ILE A 351 0.59 16.87 -4.93
CA ILE A 351 2.00 16.46 -4.86
C ILE A 351 2.80 16.97 -6.09
N TYR A 352 2.17 17.06 -7.28
CA TYR A 352 2.85 17.49 -8.51
C TYR A 352 2.75 18.99 -8.80
N THR A 353 1.62 19.62 -8.47
CA THR A 353 1.43 21.06 -8.73
C THR A 353 2.08 21.94 -7.68
N ASN A 354 2.44 21.38 -6.51
CA ASN A 354 2.80 22.14 -5.31
C ASN A 354 1.76 23.22 -4.95
N SER A 355 0.52 23.08 -5.43
CA SER A 355 -0.57 24.00 -5.08
C SER A 355 -0.95 23.74 -3.63
N THR A 356 -0.68 24.73 -2.77
CA THR A 356 -0.98 24.70 -1.34
C THR A 356 -2.36 25.27 -1.02
N ASP A 357 -3.20 25.47 -2.03
CA ASP A 357 -4.55 26.00 -1.88
C ASP A 357 -5.44 24.94 -1.20
N SER A 358 -5.40 25.00 0.13
CA SER A 358 -6.20 24.31 1.16
C SER A 358 -5.88 22.85 1.52
N PHE A 359 -5.47 21.98 0.60
CA PHE A 359 -5.21 20.54 0.87
C PHE A 359 -3.74 20.15 0.69
N GLY A 360 -3.22 19.32 1.60
CA GLY A 360 -1.80 18.96 1.67
C GLY A 360 -0.93 20.07 2.28
N LYS A 361 -0.39 19.84 3.47
CA LYS A 361 0.45 20.81 4.18
C LYS A 361 1.92 20.36 4.15
N PRO A 362 2.84 21.14 3.58
CA PRO A 362 4.27 20.84 3.70
C PRO A 362 4.68 20.78 5.17
N LEU A 363 5.36 19.71 5.58
CA LEU A 363 5.90 19.62 6.93
C LEU A 363 7.28 20.28 6.97
N THR A 364 7.35 21.46 7.60
CA THR A 364 8.61 22.18 7.83
C THR A 364 8.71 22.57 9.29
N THR A 365 9.93 22.81 9.77
CA THR A 365 10.18 23.26 11.14
C THR A 365 9.51 24.61 11.44
N ASP A 366 9.23 25.42 10.42
CA ASP A 366 8.62 26.73 10.56
C ASP A 366 7.09 26.67 10.70
N THR A 367 6.46 25.62 10.17
CA THR A 367 4.98 25.49 10.11
C THR A 367 4.42 24.45 11.07
N ILE A 368 5.24 23.52 11.57
CA ILE A 368 4.78 22.36 12.33
C ILE A 368 4.03 22.74 13.60
N ASP A 369 4.52 23.68 14.40
CA ASP A 369 3.85 24.06 15.66
C ASP A 369 2.43 24.56 15.43
N LYS A 370 2.25 25.38 14.38
CA LYS A 370 0.94 25.91 14.01
C LYS A 370 0.00 24.80 13.50
N LEU A 371 0.52 23.90 12.66
CA LEU A 371 -0.22 22.75 12.16
C LEU A 371 -0.75 21.87 13.32
N LEU A 372 0.09 21.58 14.31
CA LEU A 372 -0.30 20.74 15.44
C LEU A 372 -1.34 21.42 16.34
N GLU A 373 -1.24 22.74 16.54
CA GLU A 373 -2.25 23.52 17.26
C GLU A 373 -3.61 23.47 16.54
N ASP A 374 -3.60 23.69 15.22
CA ASP A 374 -4.80 23.70 14.40
C ASP A 374 -5.49 22.31 14.39
N GLU A 375 -4.73 21.22 14.39
CA GLU A 375 -5.28 19.86 14.51
C GLU A 375 -5.89 19.57 15.87
N LYS A 376 -5.29 20.03 16.97
CA LYS A 376 -5.92 19.95 18.31
C LYS A 376 -7.25 20.68 18.35
N LEU A 377 -7.30 21.89 17.78
CA LEU A 377 -8.53 22.67 17.70
C LEU A 377 -9.57 21.97 16.82
N ALA A 378 -9.16 21.39 15.69
CA ALA A 378 -10.07 20.71 14.77
C ALA A 378 -10.62 19.38 15.32
N LEU A 379 -9.84 18.64 16.11
CA LEU A 379 -10.32 17.48 16.87
C LEU A 379 -11.49 17.89 17.79
N ASN A 380 -11.33 18.99 18.54
CA ASN A 380 -12.38 19.50 19.42
C ASN A 380 -13.62 19.98 18.63
N LYS A 381 -13.42 20.71 17.52
CA LYS A 381 -14.52 21.19 16.67
C LYS A 381 -15.34 20.05 16.04
N SER A 382 -14.70 18.93 15.72
CA SER A 382 -15.35 17.76 15.12
C SER A 382 -15.91 16.77 16.16
N LEU A 383 -15.81 17.05 17.47
CA LEU A 383 -16.25 16.13 18.52
C LEU A 383 -17.75 15.81 18.46
N ILE A 384 -18.60 16.80 18.17
CA ILE A 384 -20.05 16.58 18.04
C ILE A 384 -20.35 15.65 16.86
N MET A 385 -19.64 15.84 15.74
CA MET A 385 -19.75 14.98 14.56
C MET A 385 -19.38 13.54 14.92
N TRP A 386 -18.28 13.34 15.64
CA TRP A 386 -17.85 12.04 16.14
C TRP A 386 -18.86 11.38 17.09
N GLN A 387 -19.40 12.14 18.05
CA GLN A 387 -20.43 11.63 18.97
C GLN A 387 -21.71 11.22 18.24
N ASN A 388 -22.08 11.91 17.17
CA ASN A 388 -23.22 11.54 16.33
C ASN A 388 -22.95 10.24 15.58
N LEU A 389 -21.77 10.11 14.97
CA LEU A 389 -21.35 8.89 14.28
C LEU A 389 -21.37 7.68 15.23
N ARG A 390 -20.75 7.79 16.41
CA ARG A 390 -20.70 6.71 17.41
C ARG A 390 -22.07 6.21 17.86
N ARG A 391 -23.11 7.05 17.83
CA ARG A 391 -24.48 6.64 18.20
C ARG A 391 -25.18 5.86 17.09
N LYS A 392 -24.70 5.97 15.85
CA LYS A 392 -25.26 5.28 14.68
C LYS A 392 -24.55 3.97 14.34
N LEU A 393 -23.33 3.78 14.85
CA LEU A 393 -22.57 2.53 14.82
C LEU A 393 -22.96 1.66 16.00
#